data_AF-A0A960X9P1-F1
#
_entry.id   AF-A0A960X9P1-F1
#
_cell.length_a   1.000
_cell.length_b   1.000
_cell.length_c   1.000
_cell.angle_alpha   90.00
_cell.angle_beta   90.00
_cell.angle_gamma   90.00
#
_symmetry.space_group_name_H-M   'P 1'
#
loop_
_entity.id
_entity.type
_entity.pdbx_description
1 polymer ?
#
loop_
_entity_poly.entity_id
_entity_poly.type
_entity_poly.pdbx_seq_one_letter_code
_entity_poly.pdbx_strand_id
1 'polypeptide(L)'
;TVEASLKDIKDIANTVKNYLQSAQLIIEVDVDGRVGYEVDPDMNEFINQEVARGEFFTNPEEEEYFQRRYGCLDRKKDIRTLKRYSGVKDKLTTIKDIIRADFVEFCGKNVVSGIPDDFLNQMIEFHGVSVNDVTEAIEPLLKKSLSFFEEKFLSLSKGEGSSNDFEEVLTSIFQQKLFFKATNTSKRQRPPGEIGGYGDILVVELGNECCGIIDAKASPRYSLSSDDYFKMLENYIPNYQELPEALGKKLEFCLYVAGGFNQTSIQNKLSAFSKTASVPVSAITARNLLALCETFTKSQDQVNIREVFKKGKLIEKDDFSG
;
A
#
# COMPACT_ATOMS: atom_id res chain seq x y z
N THR A 1 -24.28 -21.46 28.30
CA THR A 1 -25.16 -21.63 29.48
C THR A 1 -25.26 -20.30 30.21
N VAL A 2 -26.39 -20.03 30.87
CA VAL A 2 -26.64 -18.77 31.61
C VAL A 2 -25.51 -18.46 32.62
N GLU A 3 -24.93 -19.51 33.23
CA GLU A 3 -23.79 -19.39 34.15
C GLU A 3 -22.50 -18.88 33.47
N ALA A 4 -22.23 -19.29 32.23
CA ALA A 4 -21.06 -18.80 31.48
C ALA A 4 -21.24 -17.31 31.13
N SER A 5 -22.46 -16.90 30.75
CA SER A 5 -22.78 -15.51 30.45
C SER A 5 -22.67 -14.60 31.69
N LEU A 6 -23.06 -15.07 32.87
CA LEU A 6 -22.93 -14.32 34.13
C LEU A 6 -21.47 -14.15 34.57
N LYS A 7 -20.63 -15.16 34.35
CA LYS A 7 -19.19 -15.07 34.59
C LYS A 7 -18.54 -14.04 33.66
N ASP A 8 -18.90 -14.06 32.39
CA ASP A 8 -18.39 -13.13 31.39
C ASP A 8 -18.73 -11.67 31.71
N ILE A 9 -19.97 -11.41 32.14
CA ILE A 9 -20.40 -10.07 32.57
C ILE A 9 -19.57 -9.60 33.76
N LYS A 10 -19.28 -10.47 34.73
CA LYS A 10 -18.47 -10.12 35.90
C LYS A 10 -17.02 -9.81 35.53
N ASP A 11 -16.42 -10.56 34.61
CA ASP A 11 -15.05 -10.33 34.14
C ASP A 11 -14.93 -9.04 33.33
N ILE A 12 -15.93 -8.73 32.50
CA ILE A 12 -16.03 -7.46 31.77
C ILE A 12 -16.18 -6.30 32.77
N ALA A 13 -17.10 -6.41 33.74
CA ALA A 13 -17.32 -5.38 34.76
C ALA A 13 -16.04 -5.11 35.57
N ASN A 14 -15.31 -6.15 35.95
CA ASN A 14 -14.03 -6.02 36.65
C ASN A 14 -12.97 -5.31 35.79
N THR A 15 -12.92 -5.63 34.50
CA THR A 15 -11.98 -5.00 33.57
C THR A 15 -12.30 -3.52 33.38
N VAL A 16 -13.58 -3.17 33.15
CA VAL A 16 -14.05 -1.79 33.05
C VAL A 16 -13.72 -1.00 34.32
N LYS A 17 -14.06 -1.56 35.49
CA LYS A 17 -13.74 -0.97 36.79
C LYS A 17 -12.24 -0.68 36.94
N ASN A 18 -11.39 -1.65 36.62
CA ASN A 18 -9.94 -1.49 36.74
C ASN A 18 -9.40 -0.38 35.82
N TYR A 19 -9.91 -0.26 34.59
CA TYR A 19 -9.53 0.84 33.70
C TYR A 19 -9.97 2.19 34.26
N LEU A 20 -11.23 2.33 34.70
CA LEU A 20 -11.73 3.57 35.28
C LEU A 20 -10.97 3.99 36.55
N GLN A 21 -10.64 3.03 37.43
CA GLN A 21 -9.81 3.29 38.61
C GLN A 21 -8.37 3.70 38.24
N SER A 22 -7.75 3.01 37.26
CA SER A 22 -6.38 3.33 36.82
C SER A 22 -6.28 4.71 36.15
N ALA A 23 -7.37 5.14 35.52
CA ALA A 23 -7.52 6.47 34.93
C ALA A 23 -7.96 7.53 35.96
N GLN A 24 -8.11 7.16 37.24
CA GLN A 24 -8.55 8.03 38.34
C GLN A 24 -9.92 8.69 38.09
N LEU A 25 -10.80 8.02 37.32
CA LEU A 25 -12.14 8.51 37.03
C LEU A 25 -13.17 8.11 38.07
N ILE A 26 -12.90 7.05 38.83
CA ILE A 26 -13.75 6.56 39.92
C ILE A 26 -12.93 6.32 41.18
N ILE A 27 -13.57 6.53 42.33
CA ILE A 27 -13.00 6.33 43.67
C ILE A 27 -13.76 5.23 44.41
N GLU A 28 -13.09 4.58 45.36
CA GLU A 28 -13.72 3.63 46.28
C GLU A 28 -14.49 4.36 47.36
N VAL A 29 -15.74 3.93 47.57
CA VAL A 29 -16.63 4.46 48.61
C VAL A 29 -17.21 3.32 49.44
N ASP A 30 -17.57 3.60 50.68
CA ASP A 30 -18.34 2.64 51.49
C ASP A 30 -19.83 2.84 51.23
N VAL A 31 -20.49 1.80 50.72
CA VAL A 31 -21.93 1.76 50.50
C VAL A 31 -22.50 0.65 51.37
N ASP A 32 -23.10 1.02 52.50
CA ASP A 32 -23.74 0.12 53.47
C ASP A 32 -22.83 -1.03 53.95
N GLY A 33 -21.56 -0.72 54.25
CA GLY A 33 -20.56 -1.69 54.73
C GLY A 33 -19.95 -2.55 53.62
N ARG A 34 -20.08 -2.13 52.36
CA ARG A 34 -19.49 -2.78 51.18
C ARG A 34 -18.69 -1.77 50.37
N VAL A 35 -17.65 -2.26 49.71
CA VAL A 35 -16.88 -1.45 48.77
C VAL A 35 -17.73 -1.19 47.52
N GLY A 36 -18.11 0.07 47.34
CA GLY A 36 -18.73 0.62 46.14
C GLY A 36 -17.78 1.54 45.39
N TYR A 37 -18.25 2.06 44.25
CA TYR A 37 -17.47 2.93 43.39
C TYR A 37 -18.32 4.10 42.90
N GLU A 38 -17.80 5.31 43.00
CA GLU A 38 -18.43 6.53 42.50
C GLU A 38 -17.47 7.31 41.61
N VAL A 39 -18.00 8.15 40.72
CA VAL A 39 -17.19 9.04 39.89
C VAL A 39 -16.45 10.02 40.79
N ASP A 40 -15.16 10.20 40.54
CA ASP A 40 -14.35 11.16 41.28
C ASP A 40 -14.94 12.57 41.10
N PRO A 41 -15.36 13.25 42.17
CA PRO A 41 -15.94 14.59 42.08
C PRO A 41 -15.07 15.60 41.35
N ASP A 42 -13.74 15.46 41.45
CA ASP A 42 -12.77 16.36 40.81
C ASP A 42 -12.72 16.16 39.29
N MET A 43 -13.18 15.02 38.79
CA MET A 43 -13.23 14.68 37.36
C MET A 43 -14.56 15.05 36.70
N ASN A 44 -15.58 15.45 37.47
CA ASN A 44 -16.91 15.75 36.92
C ASN A 44 -16.89 16.85 35.87
N GLU A 45 -16.11 17.93 36.07
CA GLU A 45 -16.02 19.01 35.08
C GLU A 45 -15.40 18.51 33.77
N PHE A 46 -14.29 17.78 33.85
CA PHE A 46 -13.62 17.19 32.70
C PHE A 46 -14.55 16.20 31.95
N ILE A 47 -15.19 15.28 32.67
CA ILE A 47 -16.10 14.30 32.07
C ILE A 47 -17.27 15.00 31.39
N ASN A 48 -17.88 16.01 32.02
CA ASN A 48 -18.98 16.76 31.42
C ASN A 48 -18.55 17.55 30.17
N GLN A 49 -17.33 18.09 30.16
CA GLN A 49 -16.77 18.76 28.98
C GLN A 49 -16.56 17.78 27.82
N GLU A 50 -15.99 16.60 28.06
CA GLU A 50 -15.79 15.59 27.02
C GLU A 50 -17.12 14.99 26.52
N VAL A 51 -18.09 14.79 27.40
CA VAL A 51 -19.46 14.38 27.03
C VAL A 51 -20.15 15.43 26.16
N ALA A 52 -19.99 16.71 26.48
CA ALA A 52 -20.57 17.79 25.69
C ALA A 52 -19.95 17.91 24.27
N ARG A 53 -18.72 17.41 24.06
CA ARG A 53 -18.07 17.41 22.73
C ARG A 53 -18.70 16.44 21.75
N GLY A 54 -19.39 15.39 22.22
CA GLY A 54 -20.24 14.52 21.38
C GLY A 54 -19.53 13.60 20.40
N GLU A 55 -18.21 13.71 20.20
CA GLU A 55 -17.43 12.91 19.25
C GLU A 55 -16.51 11.92 19.96
N PHE A 56 -17.09 10.84 20.50
CA PHE A 56 -16.32 9.79 21.20
C PHE A 56 -15.69 8.75 20.27
N PHE A 57 -16.28 8.58 19.10
CA PHE A 57 -15.88 7.57 18.12
C PHE A 57 -15.61 8.26 16.79
N THR A 58 -14.41 8.03 16.26
CA THR A 58 -14.06 8.48 14.91
C THR A 58 -14.69 7.52 13.91
N ASN A 59 -15.39 8.06 12.90
CA ASN A 59 -16.04 7.33 11.81
C ASN A 59 -16.88 6.13 12.29
N PRO A 60 -17.88 6.32 13.17
CA PRO A 60 -18.67 5.22 13.73
C PRO A 60 -19.46 4.42 12.67
N GLU A 61 -19.70 5.01 11.50
CA GLU A 61 -20.28 4.37 10.31
C GLU A 61 -19.34 3.39 9.60
N GLU A 62 -18.02 3.49 9.79
CA GLU A 62 -17.03 2.59 9.20
C GLU A 62 -16.84 1.36 10.09
N GLU A 63 -17.70 0.36 9.87
CA GLU A 63 -17.79 -0.85 10.71
C GLU A 63 -16.44 -1.57 10.89
N GLU A 64 -15.60 -1.64 9.85
CA GLU A 64 -14.28 -2.28 9.92
C GLU A 64 -13.30 -1.47 10.79
N TYR A 65 -13.31 -0.14 10.68
CA TYR A 65 -12.50 0.75 11.51
C TYR A 65 -12.90 0.65 12.99
N PHE A 66 -14.21 0.71 13.24
CA PHE A 66 -14.78 0.63 14.57
C PHE A 66 -14.44 -0.71 15.25
N GLN A 67 -14.65 -1.84 14.56
CA GLN A 67 -14.34 -3.17 15.07
C GLN A 67 -12.86 -3.37 15.36
N ARG A 68 -11.96 -2.78 14.58
CA ARG A 68 -10.51 -2.89 14.82
C ARG A 68 -10.04 -2.05 16.01
N ARG A 69 -10.52 -0.81 16.10
CA ARG A 69 -10.08 0.15 17.11
C ARG A 69 -10.69 -0.14 18.48
N TYR A 70 -11.99 -0.44 18.51
CA TYR A 70 -12.76 -0.60 19.74
C TYR A 70 -13.14 -2.04 20.05
N GLY A 71 -12.98 -2.96 19.08
CA GLY A 71 -13.33 -4.38 19.23
C GLY A 71 -14.77 -4.68 18.85
N CYS A 72 -15.10 -5.97 18.77
CA CYS A 72 -16.45 -6.47 18.51
C CYS A 72 -17.02 -7.12 19.78
N LEU A 73 -18.34 -7.03 20.00
CA LEU A 73 -19.03 -7.60 21.17
C LEU A 73 -18.89 -9.15 21.23
N ASP A 74 -18.65 -9.79 20.09
CA ASP A 74 -18.67 -11.26 19.91
C ASP A 74 -17.31 -11.96 20.14
N ARG A 75 -16.40 -11.32 20.90
CA ARG A 75 -15.05 -11.84 21.26
C ARG A 75 -14.10 -12.06 20.08
N LYS A 76 -14.49 -11.77 18.84
CA LYS A 76 -13.60 -11.84 17.68
C LYS A 76 -12.95 -10.49 17.44
N LYS A 77 -11.95 -10.17 18.25
CA LYS A 77 -11.05 -9.07 17.93
C LYS A 77 -10.17 -9.48 16.74
N ASP A 78 -10.12 -8.68 15.68
CA ASP A 78 -9.16 -8.87 14.59
C ASP A 78 -7.74 -8.65 15.15
N ILE A 79 -7.06 -9.75 15.49
CA ILE A 79 -5.72 -9.79 16.09
C ILE A 79 -4.65 -10.22 15.08
N ARG A 80 -4.88 -10.05 13.77
CA ARG A 80 -3.88 -10.40 12.76
C ARG A 80 -2.57 -9.64 13.02
N THR A 81 -1.56 -10.39 13.45
CA THR A 81 -0.23 -9.87 13.78
C THR A 81 0.55 -9.54 12.51
N LEU A 82 0.76 -8.26 12.21
CA LEU A 82 1.89 -7.84 11.38
C LEU A 82 3.16 -8.33 12.09
N LYS A 83 4.00 -9.13 11.40
CA LYS A 83 5.22 -9.74 11.96
C LYS A 83 6.06 -8.69 12.71
N ARG A 84 5.96 -8.68 14.05
CA ARG A 84 6.85 -7.92 14.93
C ARG A 84 8.18 -8.64 14.99
N TYR A 85 9.26 -7.97 14.59
CA TYR A 85 10.63 -8.41 14.86
C TYR A 85 10.79 -8.55 16.38
N SER A 86 11.00 -9.78 16.84
CA SER A 86 11.20 -10.09 18.25
C SER A 86 12.63 -9.76 18.67
N GLY A 87 12.80 -8.80 19.58
CA GLY A 87 14.04 -8.73 20.35
C GLY A 87 14.54 -7.35 20.75
N VAL A 88 13.70 -6.46 21.29
CA VAL A 88 14.17 -5.42 22.23
C VAL A 88 13.07 -5.19 23.26
N LYS A 89 13.28 -5.68 24.49
CA LYS A 89 12.57 -5.17 25.67
C LYS A 89 13.35 -3.95 26.14
N ASP A 90 12.88 -2.75 25.81
CA ASP A 90 12.92 -1.60 26.71
C ASP A 90 12.31 -0.35 26.07
N LYS A 91 11.55 0.36 26.92
CA LYS A 91 11.01 1.72 26.77
C LYS A 91 9.86 1.91 25.76
N LEU A 92 8.75 2.42 26.31
CA LEU A 92 7.76 3.30 25.68
C LEU A 92 8.08 3.61 24.22
N THR A 93 7.27 3.12 23.28
CA THR A 93 7.28 3.53 21.88
C THR A 93 7.28 5.05 21.85
N THR A 94 8.42 5.69 21.59
CA THR A 94 8.47 7.14 21.60
C THR A 94 7.66 7.59 20.39
N ILE A 95 6.97 8.72 20.45
CA ILE A 95 6.27 9.29 19.30
C ILE A 95 7.18 9.35 18.04
N LYS A 96 8.49 9.56 18.25
CA LYS A 96 9.54 9.47 17.23
C LYS A 96 9.65 8.09 16.56
N ASP A 97 9.43 7.00 17.29
CA ASP A 97 9.47 5.64 16.73
C ASP A 97 8.22 5.33 15.89
N ILE A 98 7.06 5.89 16.28
CA ILE A 98 5.84 5.84 15.45
C ILE A 98 6.08 6.61 14.15
N ILE A 99 6.54 7.86 14.24
CA ILE A 99 6.88 8.69 13.07
C ILE A 99 7.88 7.97 12.15
N ARG A 100 8.92 7.34 12.72
CA ARG A 100 9.90 6.59 11.92
C ARG A 100 9.30 5.36 11.24
N ALA A 101 8.44 4.62 11.92
CA ALA A 101 7.76 3.46 11.34
C ALA A 101 6.86 3.88 10.19
N ASP A 102 6.04 4.91 10.39
CA ASP A 102 5.15 5.47 9.37
C ASP A 102 5.97 6.05 8.21
N PHE A 103 7.11 6.69 8.49
CA PHE A 103 8.00 7.20 7.44
C PHE A 103 8.62 6.08 6.60
N VAL A 104 8.99 4.95 7.20
CA VAL A 104 9.49 3.78 6.47
C VAL A 104 8.39 3.20 5.59
N GLU A 105 7.15 3.10 6.09
CA GLU A 105 6.01 2.68 5.28
C GLU A 105 5.74 3.64 4.12
N PHE A 106 5.76 4.95 4.40
CA PHE A 106 5.60 6.00 3.39
C PHE A 106 6.67 5.91 2.30
N CYS A 107 7.95 5.76 2.69
CA CYS A 107 9.06 5.55 1.76
C CYS A 107 8.91 4.24 0.98
N GLY A 108 8.21 3.24 1.51
CA GLY A 108 7.93 2.00 0.79
C GLY A 108 7.00 2.19 -0.41
N LYS A 109 6.23 3.29 -0.44
CA LYS A 109 5.24 3.60 -1.50
C LYS A 109 5.61 4.80 -2.35
N ASN A 110 6.46 5.69 -1.83
CA ASN A 110 6.80 6.96 -2.43
C ASN A 110 8.32 7.14 -2.53
N VAL A 111 8.77 7.71 -3.63
CA VAL A 111 10.16 8.11 -3.78
C VAL A 111 10.35 9.44 -3.05
N VAL A 112 11.18 9.43 -2.01
CA VAL A 112 11.43 10.59 -1.16
C VAL A 112 12.81 11.17 -1.42
N SER A 113 12.89 12.47 -1.72
CA SER A 113 14.14 13.22 -1.94
C SER A 113 14.43 14.29 -0.88
N GLY A 114 13.49 14.48 0.05
CA GLY A 114 13.52 15.49 1.11
C GLY A 114 12.39 15.24 2.11
N ILE A 115 12.09 16.19 2.99
CA ILE A 115 10.95 16.04 3.90
C ILE A 115 9.65 16.18 3.08
N PRO A 116 8.80 15.15 2.99
CA PRO A 116 7.59 15.22 2.19
C PRO A 116 6.48 16.00 2.92
N ASP A 117 5.94 17.04 2.29
CA ASP A 117 4.84 17.84 2.86
C ASP A 117 3.60 16.98 3.16
N ASP A 118 3.26 16.05 2.25
CA ASP A 118 2.13 15.14 2.44
C ASP A 118 2.30 14.25 3.67
N PHE A 119 3.51 13.78 3.92
CA PHE A 119 3.84 12.99 5.11
C PHE A 119 3.79 13.85 6.37
N LEU A 120 4.32 15.08 6.33
CA LEU A 120 4.24 16.03 7.44
C LEU A 120 2.78 16.31 7.83
N ASN A 121 1.94 16.65 6.85
CA ASN A 121 0.53 16.93 7.05
C ASN A 121 -0.18 15.71 7.64
N GLN A 122 0.08 14.51 7.11
CA GLN A 122 -0.44 13.25 7.63
C GLN A 122 -0.07 13.05 9.11
N MET A 123 1.19 13.27 9.49
CA MET A 123 1.63 13.07 10.87
C MET A 123 0.99 14.09 11.82
N ILE A 124 0.88 15.36 11.41
CA ILE A 124 0.24 16.40 12.22
C ILE A 124 -1.24 16.08 12.42
N GLU A 125 -1.95 15.69 11.36
CA GLU A 125 -3.38 15.41 11.39
C GLU A 125 -3.72 14.15 12.21
N PHE A 126 -3.02 13.04 11.98
CA PHE A 126 -3.36 11.76 12.61
C PHE A 126 -2.76 11.58 14.00
N HIS A 127 -1.60 12.18 14.27
CA HIS A 127 -0.87 11.98 15.54
C HIS A 127 -0.74 13.24 16.40
N GLY A 128 -1.16 14.41 15.91
CA GLY A 128 -1.11 15.66 16.68
C GLY A 128 0.32 16.12 17.03
N VAL A 129 1.31 15.73 16.24
CA VAL A 129 2.73 16.00 16.49
C VAL A 129 3.21 17.31 15.87
N SER A 130 4.25 17.92 16.44
CA SER A 130 4.81 19.15 15.88
C SER A 130 5.67 18.86 14.64
N VAL A 131 5.76 19.82 13.71
CA VAL A 131 6.64 19.75 12.52
C VAL A 131 8.09 19.48 12.91
N ASN A 132 8.55 20.07 14.02
CA ASN A 132 9.91 19.88 14.52
C ASN A 132 10.14 18.43 14.97
N ASP A 133 9.19 17.82 15.67
CA ASP A 133 9.29 16.42 16.11
C ASP A 133 9.32 15.45 14.93
N VAL A 134 8.51 15.71 13.89
CA VAL A 134 8.51 14.90 12.67
C VAL A 134 9.83 15.04 11.94
N THR A 135 10.29 16.26 11.72
CA THR A 135 11.55 16.57 11.04
C THR A 135 12.74 15.90 11.73
N GLU A 136 12.89 16.11 13.04
CA GLU A 136 13.98 15.53 13.84
C GLU A 136 13.96 13.99 13.82
N ALA A 137 12.77 13.39 13.77
CA ALA A 137 12.61 11.94 13.73
C ALA A 137 13.05 11.32 12.38
N ILE A 138 12.74 11.96 11.25
CA ILE A 138 12.94 11.40 9.90
C ILE A 138 14.21 11.86 9.21
N GLU A 139 14.80 13.00 9.60
CA GLU A 139 16.02 13.53 8.98
C GLU A 139 17.17 12.50 8.89
N PRO A 140 17.43 11.66 9.92
CA PRO A 140 18.43 10.60 9.83
C PRO A 140 18.09 9.49 8.82
N LEU A 141 16.80 9.30 8.52
CA LEU A 141 16.27 8.26 7.64
C LEU A 141 16.17 8.73 6.18
N LEU A 142 16.15 10.04 5.91
CA LEU A 142 16.06 10.58 4.55
C LEU A 142 17.12 10.00 3.61
N LYS A 143 18.36 9.83 4.10
CA LYS A 143 19.47 9.25 3.32
C LYS A 143 19.25 7.78 2.95
N LYS A 144 18.39 7.06 3.67
CA LYS A 144 18.06 5.65 3.47
C LYS A 144 16.70 5.43 2.80
N SER A 145 15.93 6.50 2.58
CA SER A 145 14.57 6.44 2.02
C SER A 145 14.50 5.65 0.71
N LEU A 146 15.46 5.87 -0.19
CA LEU A 146 15.56 5.13 -1.46
C LEU A 146 15.80 3.62 -1.22
N SER A 147 16.64 3.26 -0.26
CA SER A 147 16.87 1.85 0.09
C SER A 147 15.61 1.20 0.65
N PHE A 148 14.84 1.91 1.49
CA PHE A 148 13.56 1.40 1.99
C PHE A 148 12.54 1.19 0.86
N PHE A 149 12.47 2.13 -0.08
CA PHE A 149 11.64 2.00 -1.27
C PHE A 149 12.02 0.77 -2.10
N GLU A 150 13.30 0.62 -2.42
CA GLU A 150 13.81 -0.50 -3.23
C GLU A 150 13.61 -1.85 -2.53
N GLU A 151 13.89 -1.94 -1.23
CA GLU A 151 13.68 -3.16 -0.45
C GLU A 151 12.20 -3.55 -0.42
N LYS A 152 11.30 -2.59 -0.17
CA LYS A 152 9.86 -2.82 -0.19
C LYS A 152 9.38 -3.26 -1.57
N PHE A 153 9.78 -2.56 -2.63
CA PHE A 153 9.42 -2.92 -4.00
C PHE A 153 9.88 -4.33 -4.37
N LEU A 154 11.13 -4.68 -4.05
CA LEU A 154 11.67 -6.02 -4.31
C LEU A 154 10.97 -7.10 -3.48
N SER A 155 10.60 -6.82 -2.24
CA SER A 155 9.83 -7.72 -1.37
C SER A 155 8.42 -7.97 -1.96
N LEU A 156 7.68 -6.92 -2.28
CA LEU A 156 6.36 -6.99 -2.90
C LEU A 156 6.38 -7.75 -4.23
N SER A 157 7.38 -7.51 -5.08
CA SER A 157 7.53 -8.19 -6.38
C SER A 157 7.67 -9.71 -6.26
N LYS A 158 8.06 -10.22 -5.09
CA LYS A 158 8.19 -11.66 -4.78
C LYS A 158 6.94 -12.24 -4.11
N GLY A 159 5.89 -11.44 -3.91
CA GLY A 159 4.66 -11.87 -3.23
C GLY A 159 4.68 -11.69 -1.71
N GLU A 160 5.62 -10.92 -1.15
CA GLU A 160 5.64 -10.58 0.28
C GLU A 160 4.75 -9.35 0.57
N GLY A 161 3.45 -9.49 0.34
CA GLY A 161 2.45 -8.44 0.51
C GLY A 161 1.16 -8.78 -0.24
N SER A 162 0.23 -7.83 -0.34
CA SER A 162 -0.90 -8.00 -1.26
C SER A 162 -0.46 -7.74 -2.71
N SER A 163 -1.15 -8.33 -3.68
CA SER A 163 -0.91 -8.02 -5.10
C SER A 163 -1.16 -6.53 -5.39
N ASN A 164 -2.18 -5.95 -4.76
CA ASN A 164 -2.52 -4.54 -4.89
C ASN A 164 -1.38 -3.62 -4.44
N ASP A 165 -0.68 -3.96 -3.36
CA ASP A 165 0.47 -3.18 -2.89
C ASP A 165 1.56 -3.13 -3.97
N PHE A 166 1.81 -4.23 -4.67
CA PHE A 166 2.82 -4.28 -5.74
C PHE A 166 2.42 -3.39 -6.92
N GLU A 167 1.15 -3.43 -7.32
CA GLU A 167 0.61 -2.59 -8.40
C GLU A 167 0.67 -1.09 -8.05
N GLU A 168 0.34 -0.73 -6.81
CA GLU A 168 0.41 0.65 -6.32
C GLU A 168 1.85 1.19 -6.36
N VAL A 169 2.82 0.46 -5.79
CA VAL A 169 4.23 0.88 -5.82
C VAL A 169 4.77 0.92 -7.24
N LEU A 170 4.40 -0.06 -8.09
CA LEU A 170 4.81 -0.07 -9.49
C LEU A 170 4.24 1.14 -10.24
N THR A 171 2.99 1.52 -9.97
CA THR A 171 2.38 2.74 -10.54
C THR A 171 3.20 3.98 -10.15
N SER A 172 3.60 4.10 -8.88
CA SER A 172 4.47 5.18 -8.41
C SER A 172 5.84 5.20 -9.12
N ILE A 173 6.45 4.03 -9.41
CA ILE A 173 7.70 3.96 -10.20
C ILE A 173 7.50 4.56 -11.59
N PHE A 174 6.43 4.15 -12.28
CA PHE A 174 6.17 4.66 -13.63
C PHE A 174 5.94 6.17 -13.65
N GLN A 175 5.29 6.72 -12.62
CA GLN A 175 5.07 8.16 -12.48
C GLN A 175 6.34 8.92 -12.12
N GLN A 176 7.00 8.52 -11.02
CA GLN A 176 8.02 9.32 -10.34
C GLN A 176 9.43 9.07 -10.88
N LYS A 177 9.70 7.90 -11.47
CA LYS A 177 11.04 7.51 -11.96
C LYS A 177 11.13 7.34 -13.47
N LEU A 178 10.06 6.91 -14.12
CA LEU A 178 10.04 6.66 -15.58
C LEU A 178 9.23 7.71 -16.35
N PHE A 179 8.73 8.73 -15.66
CA PHE A 179 8.12 9.94 -16.23
C PHE A 179 6.85 9.70 -17.06
N PHE A 180 6.11 8.61 -16.84
CA PHE A 180 4.83 8.36 -17.48
C PHE A 180 3.67 8.97 -16.69
N LYS A 181 2.58 9.32 -17.39
CA LYS A 181 1.27 9.44 -16.75
C LYS A 181 0.74 8.03 -16.53
N ALA A 182 1.01 7.44 -15.36
CA ALA A 182 0.54 6.10 -15.03
C ALA A 182 -0.78 6.14 -14.23
N THR A 183 -1.66 5.19 -14.49
CA THR A 183 -2.95 5.03 -13.80
C THR A 183 -3.11 3.56 -13.42
N ASN A 184 -3.36 3.27 -12.14
CA ASN A 184 -3.75 1.93 -11.72
C ASN A 184 -5.18 1.65 -12.22
N THR A 185 -5.33 0.59 -13.01
CA THR A 185 -6.57 0.20 -13.67
C THR A 185 -7.10 -1.15 -13.19
N SER A 186 -6.42 -1.84 -12.26
CA SER A 186 -6.78 -3.20 -11.82
C SER A 186 -8.17 -3.30 -11.19
N LYS A 187 -8.63 -2.23 -10.53
CA LYS A 187 -9.96 -2.13 -9.90
C LYS A 187 -11.03 -1.54 -10.82
N ARG A 188 -10.69 -1.14 -12.05
CA ARG A 188 -11.67 -0.58 -12.98
C ARG A 188 -12.53 -1.67 -13.59
N GLN A 189 -13.83 -1.39 -13.66
CA GLN A 189 -14.79 -2.27 -14.31
C GLN A 189 -15.07 -1.78 -15.72
N ARG A 190 -15.21 -2.72 -16.65
CA ARG A 190 -15.74 -2.43 -17.99
C ARG A 190 -17.21 -1.96 -17.88
N PRO A 191 -17.75 -1.31 -18.92
CA PRO A 191 -19.16 -0.95 -18.98
C PRO A 191 -20.09 -2.14 -18.67
N PRO A 192 -21.27 -1.91 -18.08
CA PRO A 192 -22.20 -2.99 -17.76
C PRO A 192 -22.55 -3.84 -18.98
N GLY A 193 -22.42 -5.16 -18.85
CA GLY A 193 -22.71 -6.13 -19.92
C GLY A 193 -21.49 -6.58 -20.73
N GLU A 194 -20.35 -5.94 -20.54
CA GLU A 194 -19.08 -6.29 -21.19
C GLU A 194 -18.29 -7.34 -20.37
N ILE A 195 -17.61 -8.27 -21.06
CA ILE A 195 -16.85 -9.37 -20.43
C ILE A 195 -15.35 -9.11 -20.46
N GLY A 196 -14.64 -9.41 -19.38
CA GLY A 196 -13.18 -9.24 -19.30
C GLY A 196 -12.79 -8.04 -18.45
N GLY A 197 -11.60 -7.50 -18.68
CA GLY A 197 -11.06 -6.42 -17.85
C GLY A 197 -9.97 -5.62 -18.54
N TYR A 198 -9.34 -4.75 -17.77
CA TYR A 198 -8.18 -3.95 -18.14
C TYR A 198 -6.91 -4.55 -17.53
N GLY A 199 -5.74 -4.16 -18.05
CA GLY A 199 -4.48 -4.47 -17.40
C GLY A 199 -4.35 -3.79 -16.04
N ASP A 200 -3.30 -4.11 -15.29
CA ASP A 200 -3.14 -3.61 -13.93
C ASP A 200 -2.80 -2.12 -13.91
N ILE A 201 -1.97 -1.66 -14.85
CA ILE A 201 -1.57 -0.26 -14.95
C ILE A 201 -1.56 0.17 -16.42
N LEU A 202 -2.21 1.29 -16.71
CA LEU A 202 -2.09 1.99 -17.99
C LEU A 202 -1.05 3.10 -17.85
N VAL A 203 -0.11 3.17 -18.80
CA VAL A 203 0.87 4.27 -18.86
C VAL A 203 0.70 5.07 -20.14
N VAL A 204 0.73 6.38 -20.04
CA VAL A 204 0.67 7.31 -21.17
C VAL A 204 1.97 8.12 -21.19
N GLU A 205 2.59 8.20 -22.36
CA GLU A 205 3.83 8.96 -22.55
C GLU A 205 3.59 10.47 -22.48
N LEU A 206 4.64 11.26 -22.26
CA LEU A 206 4.55 12.70 -22.01
C LEU A 206 3.98 13.47 -23.22
N GLY A 207 4.26 13.01 -24.44
CA GLY A 207 3.70 13.55 -25.68
C GLY A 207 2.20 13.29 -25.86
N ASN A 208 1.61 12.40 -25.03
CA ASN A 208 0.19 12.07 -25.01
C ASN A 208 -0.34 11.36 -26.29
N GLU A 209 0.54 10.85 -27.14
CA GLU A 209 0.16 10.17 -28.40
C GLU A 209 0.13 8.65 -28.26
N CYS A 210 0.99 8.11 -27.39
CA CYS A 210 1.14 6.68 -27.21
C CYS A 210 0.90 6.23 -25.75
N CYS A 211 0.51 4.97 -25.60
CA CYS A 211 0.33 4.33 -24.31
C CYS A 211 0.93 2.93 -24.27
N GLY A 212 1.06 2.40 -23.06
CA GLY A 212 1.46 1.03 -22.78
C GLY A 212 0.58 0.40 -21.70
N ILE A 213 0.49 -0.93 -21.72
CA ILE A 213 -0.21 -1.72 -20.69
C ILE A 213 0.84 -2.45 -19.87
N ILE A 214 0.76 -2.31 -18.54
CA ILE A 214 1.64 -3.02 -17.61
C ILE A 214 0.80 -4.04 -16.83
N ASP A 215 1.31 -5.25 -16.71
CA ASP A 215 0.74 -6.33 -15.91
C ASP A 215 1.76 -6.72 -14.83
N ALA A 216 1.34 -6.62 -13.57
CA ALA A 216 2.15 -6.78 -12.37
C ALA A 216 1.97 -8.19 -11.81
N LYS A 217 3.05 -8.96 -11.75
CA LYS A 217 3.04 -10.32 -11.23
C LYS A 217 3.92 -10.42 -9.99
N ALA A 218 3.28 -10.42 -8.83
CA ALA A 218 3.94 -10.62 -7.54
C ALA A 218 4.41 -12.09 -7.37
N SER A 219 5.49 -12.45 -8.06
CA SER A 219 6.06 -13.80 -8.08
C SER A 219 7.58 -13.76 -8.26
N PRO A 220 8.34 -14.55 -7.48
CA PRO A 220 9.79 -14.63 -7.61
C PRO A 220 10.25 -15.45 -8.83
N ARG A 221 9.34 -16.25 -9.43
CA ARG A 221 9.61 -17.14 -10.56
C ARG A 221 8.37 -17.26 -11.46
N TYR A 222 7.90 -16.14 -11.98
CA TYR A 222 6.75 -16.12 -12.86
C TYR A 222 7.03 -16.87 -14.16
N SER A 223 6.03 -17.62 -14.62
CA SER A 223 5.99 -18.20 -15.95
C SER A 223 4.69 -17.75 -16.60
N LEU A 224 4.78 -17.10 -17.78
CA LEU A 224 3.61 -16.64 -18.52
C LEU A 224 2.63 -17.80 -18.73
N SER A 225 1.52 -17.76 -18.00
CA SER A 225 0.47 -18.77 -18.02
C SER A 225 -0.40 -18.61 -19.27
N SER A 226 -1.13 -19.66 -19.65
CA SER A 226 -2.11 -19.55 -20.73
C SER A 226 -3.19 -18.51 -20.40
N ASP A 227 -3.62 -18.44 -19.14
CA ASP A 227 -4.65 -17.47 -18.72
C ASP A 227 -4.15 -16.04 -18.85
N ASP A 228 -2.92 -15.73 -18.41
CA ASP A 228 -2.35 -14.38 -18.53
C ASP A 228 -2.09 -14.00 -19.99
N TYR A 229 -1.74 -14.98 -20.83
CA TYR A 229 -1.66 -14.80 -22.28
C TYR A 229 -3.02 -14.40 -22.86
N PHE A 230 -4.08 -15.16 -22.57
CA PHE A 230 -5.43 -14.86 -23.07
C PHE A 230 -5.99 -13.56 -22.51
N LYS A 231 -5.76 -13.25 -21.23
CA LYS A 231 -6.19 -11.98 -20.62
C LYS A 231 -5.61 -10.79 -21.37
N MET A 232 -4.31 -10.80 -21.63
CA MET A 232 -3.67 -9.70 -22.34
C MET A 232 -4.16 -9.60 -23.80
N LEU A 233 -4.26 -10.73 -24.51
CA LEU A 233 -4.63 -10.77 -25.92
C LEU A 233 -6.11 -10.44 -26.18
N GLU A 234 -7.01 -11.08 -25.45
CA GLU A 234 -8.45 -11.03 -25.70
C GLU A 234 -9.17 -9.96 -24.88
N ASN A 235 -8.56 -9.50 -23.78
CA ASN A 235 -9.16 -8.48 -22.93
C ASN A 235 -8.35 -7.18 -22.94
N TYR A 236 -7.11 -7.17 -22.45
CA TYR A 236 -6.44 -5.90 -22.13
C TYR A 236 -6.14 -5.08 -23.40
N ILE A 237 -5.58 -5.72 -24.42
CA ILE A 237 -5.23 -5.06 -25.69
C ILE A 237 -6.46 -4.60 -26.48
N PRO A 238 -7.58 -5.35 -26.57
CA PRO A 238 -8.80 -4.83 -27.20
C PRO A 238 -9.49 -3.73 -26.40
N ASN A 239 -9.47 -3.82 -25.07
CA ASN A 239 -10.31 -2.97 -24.22
C ASN A 239 -9.66 -1.65 -23.81
N TYR A 240 -8.34 -1.46 -23.98
CA TYR A 240 -7.64 -0.28 -23.44
C TYR A 240 -8.22 1.06 -23.90
N GLN A 241 -8.75 1.16 -25.13
CA GLN A 241 -9.32 2.43 -25.64
C GLN A 241 -10.62 2.85 -24.96
N GLU A 242 -11.25 1.97 -24.18
CA GLU A 242 -12.38 2.32 -23.32
C GLU A 242 -11.97 3.18 -22.13
N LEU A 243 -10.68 3.13 -21.74
CA LEU A 243 -10.15 3.97 -20.68
C LEU A 243 -9.99 5.41 -21.20
N PRO A 244 -10.55 6.42 -20.51
CA PRO A 244 -10.46 7.82 -20.92
C PRO A 244 -9.02 8.29 -21.16
N GLU A 245 -8.08 7.79 -20.37
CA GLU A 245 -6.66 8.13 -20.45
C GLU A 245 -5.99 7.55 -21.71
N ALA A 246 -6.52 6.47 -22.28
CA ALA A 246 -6.00 5.82 -23.49
C ALA A 246 -6.78 6.17 -24.76
N LEU A 247 -7.96 6.77 -24.64
CA LEU A 247 -8.81 7.09 -25.79
C LEU A 247 -8.04 7.91 -26.84
N GLY A 248 -8.07 7.41 -28.08
CA GLY A 248 -7.37 8.01 -29.23
C GLY A 248 -5.85 7.78 -29.29
N LYS A 249 -5.26 7.09 -28.32
CA LYS A 249 -3.81 6.85 -28.26
C LYS A 249 -3.42 5.53 -28.89
N LYS A 250 -2.21 5.47 -29.43
CA LYS A 250 -1.64 4.24 -29.98
C LYS A 250 -1.03 3.38 -28.88
N LEU A 251 -1.49 2.14 -28.75
CA LEU A 251 -0.80 1.15 -27.93
C LEU A 251 0.54 0.77 -28.56
N GLU A 252 1.64 0.95 -27.84
CA GLU A 252 2.99 0.70 -28.34
C GLU A 252 3.69 -0.51 -27.72
N PHE A 253 3.34 -0.86 -26.49
CA PHE A 253 3.93 -2.02 -25.83
C PHE A 253 3.00 -2.55 -24.73
N CYS A 254 3.16 -3.82 -24.45
CA CYS A 254 2.69 -4.47 -23.22
C CYS A 254 3.91 -4.95 -22.44
N LEU A 255 3.87 -4.81 -21.11
CA LEU A 255 5.00 -5.14 -20.25
C LEU A 255 4.56 -5.96 -19.05
N TYR A 256 5.14 -7.14 -18.88
CA TYR A 256 5.04 -7.90 -17.63
C TYR A 256 6.15 -7.50 -16.66
N VAL A 257 5.80 -7.18 -15.41
CA VAL A 257 6.77 -6.87 -14.35
C VAL A 257 6.62 -7.89 -13.23
N ALA A 258 7.71 -8.56 -12.86
CA ALA A 258 7.69 -9.58 -11.79
C ALA A 258 8.99 -9.59 -10.97
N GLY A 259 8.99 -10.23 -9.80
CA GLY A 259 10.19 -10.43 -9.00
C GLY A 259 11.25 -11.28 -9.70
N GLY A 260 10.82 -12.22 -10.54
CA GLY A 260 11.69 -13.01 -11.41
C GLY A 260 10.90 -13.85 -12.41
N PHE A 261 11.59 -14.40 -13.42
CA PHE A 261 10.97 -15.20 -14.49
C PHE A 261 11.67 -16.54 -14.69
N ASN A 262 10.90 -17.54 -15.14
CA ASN A 262 11.47 -18.77 -15.68
C ASN A 262 12.01 -18.52 -17.11
N GLN A 263 13.27 -18.08 -17.19
CA GLN A 263 13.95 -17.60 -18.40
C GLN A 263 13.77 -18.53 -19.62
N THR A 264 14.03 -19.83 -19.46
CA THR A 264 13.96 -20.82 -20.55
C THR A 264 12.57 -20.87 -21.19
N SER A 265 11.52 -20.70 -20.39
CA SER A 265 10.13 -20.79 -20.85
C SER A 265 9.59 -19.48 -21.41
N ILE A 266 10.10 -18.33 -20.96
CA ILE A 266 9.45 -17.04 -21.23
C ILE A 266 9.94 -16.36 -22.52
N GLN A 267 11.22 -16.49 -22.86
CA GLN A 267 11.80 -15.81 -24.00
C GLN A 267 11.07 -16.16 -25.31
N ASN A 268 10.88 -17.46 -25.55
CA ASN A 268 10.18 -17.96 -26.74
C ASN A 268 8.69 -17.56 -26.75
N LYS A 269 8.06 -17.54 -25.57
CA LYS A 269 6.65 -17.15 -25.43
C LYS A 269 6.44 -15.68 -25.77
N LEU A 270 7.30 -14.77 -25.28
CA LEU A 270 7.16 -13.33 -25.52
C LEU A 270 7.35 -12.97 -27.00
N SER A 271 8.30 -13.59 -27.68
CA SER A 271 8.52 -13.35 -29.12
C SER A 271 7.33 -13.83 -29.96
N ALA A 272 6.80 -15.03 -29.67
CA ALA A 272 5.61 -15.53 -30.33
C ALA A 272 4.38 -14.66 -30.01
N PHE A 273 4.23 -14.27 -28.74
CA PHE A 273 3.12 -13.44 -28.30
C PHE A 273 3.13 -12.07 -28.98
N SER A 274 4.28 -11.40 -29.05
CA SER A 274 4.41 -10.11 -29.75
C SER A 274 3.94 -10.18 -31.21
N LYS A 275 4.20 -11.30 -31.89
CA LYS A 275 3.74 -11.52 -33.27
C LYS A 275 2.23 -11.69 -33.34
N THR A 276 1.65 -12.47 -32.43
CA THR A 276 0.19 -12.69 -32.39
C THR A 276 -0.57 -11.43 -32.00
N ALA A 277 -0.10 -10.71 -30.99
CA ALA A 277 -0.70 -9.47 -30.51
C ALA A 277 -0.52 -8.29 -31.48
N SER A 278 0.41 -8.38 -32.43
CA SER A 278 0.83 -7.27 -33.31
C SER A 278 1.28 -6.01 -32.55
N VAL A 279 1.66 -6.17 -31.29
CA VAL A 279 2.19 -5.16 -30.38
C VAL A 279 3.35 -5.81 -29.62
N PRO A 280 4.49 -5.12 -29.42
CA PRO A 280 5.57 -5.63 -28.60
C PRO A 280 5.12 -6.04 -27.19
N VAL A 281 5.36 -7.29 -26.81
CA VAL A 281 5.12 -7.80 -25.46
C VAL A 281 6.46 -8.16 -24.83
N SER A 282 6.88 -7.38 -23.85
CA SER A 282 8.15 -7.56 -23.14
C SER A 282 7.91 -7.99 -21.69
N ALA A 283 8.98 -8.42 -21.03
CA ALA A 283 8.99 -8.66 -19.59
C ALA A 283 10.23 -8.05 -18.96
N ILE A 284 10.15 -7.57 -17.73
CA ILE A 284 11.29 -7.05 -16.98
C ILE A 284 11.20 -7.44 -15.51
N THR A 285 12.32 -7.82 -14.91
CA THR A 285 12.34 -8.09 -13.46
C THR A 285 12.27 -6.79 -12.68
N ALA A 286 11.70 -6.82 -11.47
CA ALA A 286 11.68 -5.66 -10.56
C ALA A 286 13.11 -5.10 -10.34
N ARG A 287 14.11 -5.98 -10.22
CA ARG A 287 15.52 -5.58 -10.09
C ARG A 287 16.05 -4.85 -11.34
N ASN A 288 15.74 -5.36 -12.53
CA ASN A 288 16.14 -4.70 -13.78
C ASN A 288 15.38 -3.38 -13.98
N LEU A 289 14.11 -3.30 -13.56
CA LEU A 289 13.34 -2.05 -13.60
C LEU A 289 13.95 -0.96 -12.71
N LEU A 290 14.42 -1.32 -11.51
CA LEU A 290 15.16 -0.36 -10.66
C LEU A 290 16.45 0.11 -11.33
N ALA A 291 17.23 -0.82 -11.90
CA ALA A 291 18.45 -0.45 -12.63
C ALA A 291 18.16 0.42 -13.88
N LEU A 292 17.01 0.24 -14.53
CA LEU A 292 16.54 1.11 -15.60
C LEU A 292 16.28 2.53 -15.07
N CYS A 293 15.66 2.67 -13.89
CA CYS A 293 15.42 3.95 -13.23
C CYS A 293 16.72 4.65 -12.79
N GLU A 294 17.77 3.90 -12.49
CA GLU A 294 19.10 4.45 -12.20
C GLU A 294 19.83 4.91 -13.47
N THR A 295 19.56 4.24 -14.60
CA THR A 295 20.18 4.53 -15.89
C THR A 295 19.57 5.78 -16.54
N PHE A 296 18.24 5.88 -16.49
CA PHE A 296 17.48 6.96 -17.10
C PHE A 296 16.87 7.84 -16.02
N THR A 297 17.40 9.05 -15.88
CA THR A 297 17.13 9.92 -14.72
C THR A 297 16.42 11.22 -15.10
N LYS A 298 16.17 11.46 -16.39
CA LYS A 298 15.55 12.68 -16.91
C LYS A 298 14.33 12.34 -17.75
N SER A 299 13.38 13.26 -17.80
CA SER A 299 12.15 13.09 -18.60
C SER A 299 12.44 12.90 -20.10
N GLN A 300 13.52 13.49 -20.62
CA GLN A 300 13.95 13.30 -22.02
C GLN A 300 14.32 11.84 -22.32
N ASP A 301 14.67 11.05 -21.30
CA ASP A 301 15.03 9.65 -21.45
C ASP A 301 13.81 8.74 -21.71
N GLN A 302 12.58 9.26 -21.57
CA GLN A 302 11.36 8.45 -21.75
C GLN A 302 11.28 7.81 -23.14
N VAL A 303 11.81 8.47 -24.18
CA VAL A 303 11.87 7.89 -25.52
C VAL A 303 12.72 6.61 -25.52
N ASN A 304 13.89 6.64 -24.88
CA ASN A 304 14.77 5.48 -24.77
C ASN A 304 14.15 4.38 -23.89
N ILE A 305 13.49 4.76 -22.78
CA ILE A 305 12.74 3.82 -21.92
C ILE A 305 11.67 3.08 -22.73
N ARG A 306 10.92 3.79 -23.59
CA ARG A 306 9.93 3.19 -24.50
C ARG A 306 10.57 2.23 -25.49
N GLU A 307 11.71 2.57 -26.08
CA GLU A 307 12.44 1.64 -26.97
C GLU A 307 12.86 0.36 -26.24
N VAL A 308 13.30 0.46 -24.99
CA VAL A 308 13.61 -0.72 -24.16
C VAL A 308 12.37 -1.59 -23.96
N PHE A 309 11.21 -1.00 -23.67
CA PHE A 309 9.96 -1.76 -23.48
C PHE A 309 9.41 -2.36 -24.77
N LYS A 310 9.77 -1.84 -25.94
CA LYS A 310 9.35 -2.34 -27.25
C LYS A 310 10.18 -3.51 -27.80
N LYS A 311 11.14 -4.06 -27.04
CA LYS A 311 12.03 -5.12 -27.55
C LYS A 311 11.35 -6.49 -27.77
N GLY A 312 10.17 -6.74 -27.20
CA GLY A 312 9.41 -7.98 -27.40
C GLY A 312 10.08 -9.23 -26.80
N LYS A 313 10.80 -9.05 -25.68
CA LYS A 313 11.62 -10.09 -25.04
C LYS A 313 11.72 -9.88 -23.53
N LEU A 314 12.40 -10.79 -22.83
CA LEU A 314 12.85 -10.52 -21.47
C LEU A 314 13.98 -9.47 -21.52
N ILE A 315 13.75 -8.34 -20.85
CA ILE A 315 14.64 -7.20 -20.81
C ILE A 315 15.70 -7.42 -19.73
N GLU A 316 16.96 -7.34 -20.15
CA GLU A 316 18.13 -7.45 -19.29
C GLU A 316 18.89 -6.11 -19.22
N LYS A 317 19.84 -5.96 -18.30
CA LYS A 317 20.57 -4.69 -18.13
C LYS A 317 21.30 -4.22 -19.39
N ASP A 318 21.81 -5.16 -20.18
CA ASP A 318 22.50 -4.86 -21.45
C ASP A 318 21.57 -4.21 -22.48
N ASP A 319 20.25 -4.27 -22.27
CA ASP A 319 19.28 -3.62 -23.14
C ASP A 319 19.15 -2.12 -22.93
N PHE A 320 19.70 -1.57 -21.84
CA PHE A 320 19.53 -0.16 -21.45
C PHE A 320 20.46 0.77 -22.22
N SER A 321 21.52 0.24 -22.82
CA SER A 321 22.33 0.95 -23.80
C SER A 321 21.61 0.95 -25.16
N GLY A 322 21.06 2.10 -25.52
CA GLY A 322 20.70 2.47 -26.89
C GLY A 322 21.88 3.13 -27.60
#